data_AF-A0A0T7BZD1-F1
#
_entry.id   AF-A0A0T7BZD1-F1
#
_cell.length_a   1.000
_cell.length_b   1.000
_cell.length_c   1.000
_cell.angle_alpha   90.00
_cell.angle_beta   90.00
_cell.angle_gamma   90.00
#
_symmetry.space_group_name_H-M   'P 1'
#
loop_
_entity.id
_entity.type
_entity.pdbx_description
1 polymer ?
#
loop_
_entity_poly.entity_id
_entity_poly.type
_entity_poly.pdbx_seq_one_letter_code
_entity_poly.pdbx_strand_id
1 'polypeptide(L)'
;MESTAPLQGTDLIDCARANGNEGIEIAAQRCGYGSDLTTFERELQKASDYIGVKVCTFRDLIAIKREGEEGIVVAPETQTDL
;
A
#
# COMPACT_ATOMS: atom_id res chain seq x y z
N MET A 1 -18.86 -0.92 19.09
CA MET A 1 -17.55 -0.67 19.70
C MET A 1 -16.58 -0.55 18.56
N GLU A 2 -16.40 0.67 18.05
CA GLU A 2 -15.33 0.97 17.13
C GLU A 2 -14.00 0.74 17.86
N SER A 3 -13.25 -0.25 17.37
CA SER A 3 -11.96 -0.61 17.94
C SER A 3 -11.08 0.64 18.00
N THR A 4 -10.81 1.13 19.21
CA THR A 4 -9.90 2.27 19.47
C THR A 4 -8.44 1.97 19.09
N ALA A 5 -8.17 0.78 18.55
CA ALA A 5 -6.84 0.35 18.17
C ALA A 5 -6.55 0.78 16.72
N PRO A 6 -5.36 1.34 16.44
CA PRO A 6 -4.94 1.66 15.08
C PRO A 6 -4.89 0.40 14.21
N LEU A 7 -5.22 0.54 12.94
CA LEU A 7 -5.09 -0.54 11.95
C LEU A 7 -3.62 -0.89 11.77
N GLN A 8 -3.31 -2.18 11.58
CA GLN A 8 -1.95 -2.68 11.39
C GLN A 8 -1.90 -3.68 10.24
N GLY A 9 -0.68 -3.97 9.76
CA GLY A 9 -0.48 -4.97 8.71
C GLY A 9 -1.24 -4.62 7.42
N THR A 10 -1.87 -5.63 6.81
CA THR A 10 -2.54 -5.46 5.51
C THR A 10 -3.75 -4.52 5.57
N ASP A 11 -4.48 -4.49 6.69
CA ASP A 11 -5.61 -3.56 6.90
C ASP A 11 -5.16 -2.11 6.91
N LEU A 12 -3.97 -1.84 7.47
CA LEU A 12 -3.36 -0.51 7.42
C LEU A 12 -3.05 -0.08 5.99
N ILE A 13 -2.49 -0.99 5.18
CA ILE A 13 -2.15 -0.72 3.78
C ILE A 13 -3.40 -0.42 2.96
N ASP A 14 -4.45 -1.22 3.12
CA ASP A 14 -5.71 -1.03 2.41
C ASP A 14 -6.36 0.30 2.78
N CYS A 15 -6.45 0.60 4.09
CA CYS A 15 -6.95 1.88 4.58
C CYS A 15 -6.11 3.07 4.08
N ALA A 16 -4.78 2.96 4.14
CA ALA A 16 -3.86 4.00 3.66
C ALA A 16 -4.05 4.25 2.15
N ARG A 17 -4.20 3.20 1.36
CA ARG A 17 -4.40 3.28 -0.09
C ARG A 17 -5.77 3.85 -0.45
N ALA A 18 -6.82 3.43 0.24
CA ALA A 18 -8.18 3.92 0.04
C ALA A 18 -8.30 5.43 0.32
N ASN A 19 -7.52 5.93 1.28
CA ASN A 19 -7.49 7.36 1.65
C ASN A 19 -6.27 8.09 1.04
N GLY A 20 -5.53 7.43 0.15
CA GLY A 20 -4.31 7.91 -0.47
C GLY A 20 -4.42 9.26 -1.16
N ASN A 21 -5.55 9.47 -1.84
CA ASN A 21 -5.85 10.67 -2.61
C ASN A 21 -6.23 11.87 -1.73
N GLU A 22 -6.66 11.63 -0.48
CA GLU A 22 -7.08 12.68 0.46
C GLU A 22 -5.90 13.26 1.25
N GLY A 23 -4.74 12.59 1.19
CA GLY A 23 -3.53 12.99 1.90
C GLY A 23 -3.25 12.17 3.15
N ILE A 24 -2.00 12.25 3.61
CA ILE A 24 -1.48 11.42 4.71
C ILE A 24 -2.18 11.67 6.05
N GLU A 25 -2.58 12.91 6.32
CA GLU A 25 -3.25 13.29 7.57
C GLU A 25 -4.64 12.65 7.68
N ILE A 26 -5.41 12.72 6.59
CA ILE A 26 -6.75 12.12 6.51
C ILE A 26 -6.66 10.60 6.57
N ALA A 27 -5.67 10.02 5.89
CA ALA A 27 -5.42 8.58 5.95
C ALA A 27 -5.07 8.12 7.38
N ALA A 28 -4.12 8.79 8.05
CA ALA A 28 -3.73 8.46 9.42
C ALA A 28 -4.93 8.54 10.39
N GLN A 29 -5.75 9.59 10.27
CA GLN A 29 -6.94 9.73 11.11
C GLN A 29 -7.95 8.60 10.88
N ARG A 30 -8.21 8.25 9.62
CA ARG A 30 -9.15 7.18 9.27
C ARG A 30 -8.63 5.79 9.61
N CYS A 31 -7.30 5.60 9.59
CA CYS A 31 -6.68 4.33 9.96
C CYS A 31 -6.46 4.19 11.48
N GLY A 32 -6.94 5.15 12.29
CA GLY A 32 -6.92 5.08 13.76
C GLY A 32 -5.66 5.64 14.42
N TYR A 33 -4.80 6.35 13.68
CA TYR A 33 -3.59 7.01 14.19
C TYR A 33 -3.83 8.48 14.56
N GLY A 34 -4.96 9.06 14.16
CA GLY A 34 -5.27 10.47 14.43
C GLY A 34 -4.24 11.39 13.78
N SER A 35 -3.53 12.17 14.60
CA SER A 35 -2.45 13.06 14.16
C SER A 35 -1.05 12.44 14.26
N ASP A 36 -0.95 11.16 14.64
CA ASP A 36 0.33 10.49 14.88
C ASP A 36 0.93 9.94 13.58
N LEU A 37 1.31 10.85 12.68
CA LEU A 37 1.81 10.51 11.34
C LEU A 37 3.12 9.72 11.40
N THR A 38 3.96 9.99 12.39
CA THR A 38 5.24 9.28 12.58
C THR A 38 5.02 7.80 12.89
N THR A 39 4.02 7.49 13.73
CA THR A 39 3.67 6.10 14.02
C THR A 39 2.97 5.46 12.82
N PHE A 40 2.07 6.19 12.16
CA PHE A 40 1.40 5.74 10.94
C PHE A 40 2.40 5.33 9.85
N GLU A 41 3.36 6.19 9.50
CA GLU A 41 4.36 5.89 8.47
C GLU A 41 5.24 4.70 8.83
N ARG A 42 5.65 4.59 10.11
CA ARG A 42 6.46 3.48 10.59
C ARG A 42 5.73 2.15 10.46
N GLU A 43 4.48 2.10 10.90
CA GLU A 43 3.66 0.89 10.83
C GLU A 43 3.31 0.56 9.38
N LEU A 44 3.08 1.57 8.54
CA LEU A 44 2.83 1.40 7.11
C LEU A 44 4.04 0.80 6.40
N GLN A 45 5.25 1.26 6.75
CA GLN A 45 6.49 0.76 6.17
C GLN A 45 6.75 -0.69 6.59
N LYS A 46 6.54 -1.02 7.87
CA LYS A 46 6.61 -2.41 8.36
C LYS A 46 5.59 -3.32 7.67
N ALA A 47 4.35 -2.85 7.54
CA ALA A 47 3.30 -3.61 6.87
C ALA A 47 3.62 -3.84 5.40
N SER A 48 4.17 -2.83 4.71
CA SER A 48 4.57 -2.93 3.32
C SER A 48 5.74 -3.90 3.14
N ASP A 49 6.75 -3.83 4.01
CA ASP A 49 7.88 -4.78 4.02
C ASP A 49 7.40 -6.22 4.25
N TYR A 50 6.43 -6.42 5.14
CA TYR A 50 5.84 -7.73 5.42
C TYR A 50 5.19 -8.37 4.18
N ILE A 51 4.61 -7.58 3.27
CA ILE A 51 4.04 -8.08 2.02
C ILE A 51 5.04 -8.08 0.85
N GLY A 52 6.32 -7.80 1.12
CA GLY A 52 7.38 -7.77 0.11
C GLY A 52 7.36 -6.53 -0.79
N VAL A 53 6.61 -5.48 -0.41
CA VAL A 53 6.53 -4.23 -1.15
C VAL A 53 7.39 -3.19 -0.46
N LYS A 54 8.45 -2.73 -1.13
CA LYS A 54 9.40 -1.79 -0.55
C LYS A 54 8.89 -0.36 -0.68
N VAL A 55 8.00 0.03 0.23
CA VAL A 55 7.43 1.39 0.27
C VAL A 55 8.31 2.30 1.11
N CYS A 56 8.84 3.35 0.50
CA CYS A 56 9.65 4.34 1.22
C CYS A 56 8.81 5.43 1.91
N THR A 57 7.63 5.76 1.36
CA THR A 57 6.76 6.82 1.87
C THR A 57 5.29 6.52 1.58
N PHE A 58 4.36 7.19 2.28
CA PHE A 58 2.93 7.11 1.95
C PHE A 58 2.64 7.48 0.48
N ARG A 59 3.38 8.46 -0.08
CA ARG A 59 3.25 8.83 -1.50
C ARG A 59 3.69 7.72 -2.44
N ASP A 60 4.71 6.97 -2.05
CA ASP A 60 5.18 5.83 -2.79
C ASP A 60 4.11 4.73 -2.82
N LEU A 61 3.46 4.45 -1.68
CA LEU A 61 2.36 3.49 -1.60
C LEU A 61 1.21 3.79 -2.56
N ILE A 62 0.79 5.06 -2.64
CA ILE A 62 -0.30 5.49 -3.51
C ILE A 62 0.15 5.60 -4.97
N ALA A 63 1.44 5.84 -5.21
CA ALA A 63 2.05 5.93 -6.53
C ALA A 63 2.35 4.55 -7.12
N ILE A 64 2.47 3.50 -6.28
CA ILE A 64 2.39 2.11 -6.72
C ILE A 64 0.98 1.90 -7.27
N LYS A 65 0.82 2.26 -8.54
CA LYS A 65 -0.23 1.73 -9.40
C LYS A 65 -0.14 0.22 -9.30
N ARG A 66 -1.27 -0.47 -9.41
CA ARG A 66 -1.30 -1.92 -9.53
C ARG A 66 -0.49 -2.33 -10.76
N GLU A 67 0.83 -2.50 -10.63
CA GLU A 67 1.71 -3.21 -11.56
C GLU A 67 1.43 -4.72 -11.44
N GLY A 68 0.13 -5.06 -11.50
CA GLY A 68 -0.47 -6.37 -11.38
C GLY A 68 -1.77 -6.47 -12.18
N GLU A 69 -2.19 -5.38 -12.84
CA GLU A 69 -3.05 -5.44 -14.04
C GLU A 69 -2.21 -5.42 -15.33
N GLU A 70 -0.92 -5.76 -15.24
CA GLU A 70 -0.17 -6.25 -16.41
C GLU A 70 -0.42 -7.75 -16.47
N GLY A 71 -1.58 -8.10 -17.01
CA GLY A 71 -1.87 -9.45 -17.44
C GLY A 71 -0.67 -9.97 -18.22
N ILE A 72 -0.16 -11.11 -17.78
CA ILE A 72 0.90 -11.87 -18.40
C ILE A 72 0.63 -11.95 -19.90
N VAL A 73 1.33 -11.14 -20.71
CA VAL A 73 1.47 -11.44 -22.14
C VAL A 73 2.66 -12.38 -22.25
N VAL A 74 2.47 -13.62 -21.78
CA VAL A 74 3.23 -14.76 -22.30
C VAL A 74 2.70 -14.97 -23.71
N ALA A 75 3.34 -14.32 -24.68
CA ALA A 75 3.47 -14.93 -25.98
C ALA A 75 4.57 -15.99 -25.83
N PRO A 76 4.29 -17.29 -26.06
CA PRO A 76 5.31 -18.29 -26.03
C PRO A 76 6.35 -18.00 -27.10
N GLU A 77 7.55 -18.45 -26.77
CA GLU A 77 8.80 -18.23 -27.45
C GLU A 77 8.76 -18.67 -28.92
N THR A 78 9.43 -17.89 -29.77
CA THR A 78 10.18 -18.34 -30.95
C THR A 78 9.58 -19.50 -31.74
N GLN A 79 8.73 -19.21 -32.73
CA GLN A 79 8.61 -20.14 -33.87
C GLN A 79 9.78 -19.87 -34.83
N THR A 80 10.85 -20.60 -34.56
CA THR A 80 11.88 -21.07 -35.50
C THR A 80 11.52 -20.92 -36.98
N ASP A 81 12.43 -20.25 -37.69
CA ASP A 81 12.97 -20.56 -39.03
C ASP A 81 12.19 -21.60 -39.85
N LEU A 82 11.71 -21.19 -41.03
CA LEU A 82 11.74 -21.93 -42.31
C LEU A 82 11.20 -21.07 -43.47
#